data_AF-A0A535L7T6-F1
#
_entry.id   AF-A0A535L7T6-F1
#
_cell.length_a   1.000
_cell.length_b   1.000
_cell.length_c   1.000
_cell.angle_alpha   90.00
_cell.angle_beta   90.00
_cell.angle_gamma   90.00
#
_symmetry.space_group_name_H-M   'P 1'
#
loop_
_entity.id
_entity.type
_entity.pdbx_description
1 polymer ?
#
loop_
_entity_poly.entity_id
_entity_poly.type
_entity_poly.pdbx_seq_one_letter_code
_entity_poly.pdbx_strand_id
1 'polypeptide(L)'
;MSILNQYSDYLLPKYNNFPQGRYVSLVVIRKTESETIFRTEGSGEGLVKETVIAGLKNFQRIRRVVISKRKQTAVERRVGREVLREHNLLKN
;
A
#
# COMPACT_ATOMS: atom_id res chain seq x y z
N MET A 1 -19.55 4.25 15.44
CA MET A 1 -18.44 5.22 15.62
C MET A 1 -17.35 4.90 14.60
N SER A 2 -16.78 5.90 13.94
CA SER A 2 -15.65 5.69 13.01
C SER A 2 -14.40 5.27 13.79
N ILE A 3 -13.61 4.34 13.25
CA ILE A 3 -12.32 3.94 13.83
C ILE A 3 -11.37 5.14 13.98
N LEU A 4 -11.51 6.17 13.13
CA LEU A 4 -10.74 7.40 13.23
C LEU A 4 -11.02 8.17 14.53
N ASN A 5 -12.24 8.09 15.06
CA ASN A 5 -12.60 8.76 16.30
C ASN A 5 -11.93 8.11 17.52
N GLN A 6 -11.59 6.82 17.44
CA GLN A 6 -10.88 6.13 18.53
C GLN A 6 -9.40 6.58 18.62
N TYR A 7 -8.82 7.03 17.51
CA TYR A 7 -7.42 7.41 17.42
C TYR A 7 -7.23 8.93 17.22
N SER A 8 -8.24 9.75 17.53
CA SER A 8 -8.22 11.20 17.30
C SER A 8 -6.98 11.87 17.88
N ASP A 9 -6.53 11.44 19.06
CA ASP A 9 -5.41 12.03 19.80
C ASP A 9 -4.05 11.80 19.10
N TYR A 10 -3.99 10.83 18.20
CA TYR A 10 -2.80 10.50 17.41
C TYR A 10 -2.82 11.13 16.01
N LEU A 11 -3.97 11.62 15.56
CA LEU A 11 -4.14 12.23 14.25
C LEU A 11 -3.84 13.73 14.33
N LEU A 12 -3.34 14.29 13.24
CA LEU A 12 -3.14 15.74 13.15
C LEU A 12 -4.51 16.43 12.98
N PRO A 13 -4.83 17.45 13.80
CA PRO A 13 -6.08 18.19 13.65
C PRO A 13 -6.14 19.00 12.35
N LYS A 14 -4.97 19.32 11.77
CA LYS A 14 -4.81 19.98 10.48
C LYS A 14 -3.52 19.50 9.82
N TYR A 15 -3.52 19.43 8.49
CA TYR A 15 -2.31 19.12 7.72
C TYR A 15 -1.16 20.09 8.07
N ASN A 16 0.03 19.52 8.21
CA ASN A 16 1.29 20.23 8.40
C ASN A 16 2.37 19.53 7.54
N ASN A 17 3.21 20.30 6.86
CA ASN A 17 4.30 19.80 6.02
C ASN A 17 5.57 19.44 6.82
N PHE A 18 5.66 19.80 8.10
CA PHE A 18 6.79 19.42 8.95
C PHE A 18 6.62 18.00 9.52
N PRO A 19 7.61 17.10 9.34
CA PRO A 19 7.54 15.74 9.86
C PRO A 19 7.52 15.74 11.40
N GLN A 20 6.66 14.91 11.99
CA GLN A 20 6.45 14.85 13.45
C GLN A 20 7.12 13.63 14.12
N GLY A 21 7.83 12.79 13.36
CA GLY A 21 8.42 11.54 13.87
C GLY A 21 7.40 10.49 14.36
N ARG A 22 6.11 10.67 14.06
CA ARG A 22 5.03 9.73 14.38
C ARG A 22 4.67 8.91 13.16
N TYR A 23 4.47 7.60 13.34
CA TYR A 23 4.18 6.67 12.25
C TYR A 23 2.95 5.82 12.58
N VAL A 24 2.17 5.51 11.55
CA VAL A 24 1.12 4.50 11.60
C VAL A 24 1.52 3.36 10.67
N SER A 25 1.63 2.15 11.21
CA SER A 25 1.92 0.94 10.43
C SER A 25 0.63 0.19 10.17
N LEU A 26 0.31 0.01 8.88
CA LEU A 26 -0.86 -0.75 8.46
C LEU A 26 -0.39 -2.07 7.85
N VAL A 27 -0.93 -3.18 8.36
CA VAL A 27 -0.77 -4.50 7.76
C VAL A 27 -2.05 -4.83 7.02
N VAL A 28 -1.94 -5.01 5.70
CA VAL A 28 -3.09 -5.24 4.83
C VAL A 28 -2.91 -6.56 4.11
N ILE A 29 -3.93 -7.41 4.17
CA ILE A 29 -4.00 -8.64 3.39
C ILE A 29 -4.69 -8.32 2.07
N ARG A 30 -4.07 -8.74 0.96
CA ARG A 30 -4.65 -8.64 -0.38
C ARG A 30 -4.91 -10.02 -0.93
N LYS A 31 -6.10 -10.23 -1.46
CA LYS A 31 -6.50 -11.44 -2.16
C LYS A 31 -6.79 -11.08 -3.61
N THR A 32 -6.28 -11.89 -4.52
CA THR A 32 -6.62 -11.84 -5.94
C THR A 32 -7.89 -12.64 -6.13
N GLU A 33 -8.95 -12.02 -6.64
CA GLU A 33 -10.24 -12.71 -6.88
C GLU A 33 -10.22 -13.54 -8.17
N SER A 34 -9.29 -13.24 -9.08
CA SER A 34 -9.07 -13.96 -10.34
C SER A 34 -7.58 -14.02 -10.69
N GLU A 35 -7.27 -14.60 -11.85
CA GLU A 35 -5.92 -14.64 -12.41
C GLU A 35 -5.32 -13.24 -12.50
N THR A 36 -4.14 -13.07 -11.88
CA THR A 36 -3.47 -11.77 -11.81
C THR A 36 -2.21 -11.76 -12.64
N ILE A 37 -2.07 -10.75 -13.49
CA ILE A 37 -0.94 -10.58 -14.39
C ILE A 37 0.08 -9.63 -13.74
N PHE A 38 1.27 -10.17 -13.43
CA PHE A 38 2.40 -9.38 -12.93
C PHE A 38 3.39 -9.11 -14.05
N ARG A 39 3.40 -7.88 -14.57
CA ARG A 39 4.37 -7.45 -15.58
C ARG A 39 5.60 -6.83 -14.91
N THR A 40 6.77 -7.07 -15.48
CA THR A 40 7.98 -6.29 -15.18
C THR A 40 7.87 -4.96 -15.94
N GLU A 41 8.08 -3.85 -15.24
CA GLU A 41 8.08 -2.52 -15.87
C GLU A 41 9.50 -2.19 -16.34
N GLY A 42 9.67 -1.76 -17.59
CA GLY A 42 10.98 -1.38 -18.15
C GLY A 42 11.61 -0.10 -17.57
N SER A 43 11.06 0.44 -16.48
CA SER A 43 11.44 1.73 -15.89
C SER A 43 12.28 1.59 -14.61
N GLY A 44 13.16 0.59 -14.56
CA GLY A 44 14.06 0.35 -13.42
C GLY A 44 13.42 -0.38 -12.23
N GLU A 45 12.23 -0.97 -12.40
CA GLU A 45 11.68 -1.88 -11.39
C GLU A 45 12.35 -3.25 -11.45
N GLY A 46 12.60 -3.84 -10.28
CA GLY A 46 13.09 -5.22 -10.17
C GLY A 46 12.07 -6.26 -10.62
N LEU A 47 12.49 -7.52 -10.59
CA LEU A 47 11.64 -8.65 -10.91
C LEU A 47 10.43 -8.72 -9.96
N VAL A 48 9.29 -9.16 -10.47
CA VAL A 48 8.07 -9.42 -9.66
C VAL A 48 8.16 -10.72 -8.85
N LYS A 49 9.36 -11.29 -8.71
CA LYS A 49 9.62 -12.57 -8.04
C LYS A 49 10.82 -12.44 -7.12
N GLU A 50 10.60 -12.62 -5.82
CA GLU A 50 11.63 -12.52 -4.79
C GLU A 50 11.81 -13.83 -4.03
N THR A 51 12.98 -14.00 -3.45
CA THR A 51 13.28 -15.13 -2.56
C THR A 51 12.92 -14.76 -1.14
N VAL A 52 12.02 -15.52 -0.52
CA VAL A 52 11.54 -15.29 0.85
C VAL A 52 11.66 -16.56 1.68
N ILE A 53 11.57 -16.40 3.01
CA ILE A 53 11.47 -17.51 3.94
C ILE A 53 10.04 -18.07 3.93
N ALA A 54 9.90 -19.40 3.88
CA ALA A 54 8.60 -20.07 3.77
C ALA A 54 7.66 -19.80 4.95
N GLY A 55 8.19 -19.57 6.15
CA GLY A 55 7.42 -19.13 7.32
C GLY A 55 8.21 -19.19 8.62
N LEU A 56 7.50 -19.01 9.75
CA LEU A 56 8.13 -18.98 11.08
C LEU A 56 8.63 -20.35 11.57
N LYS A 57 7.99 -21.45 11.13
CA LYS A 57 8.39 -22.82 11.48
C LYS A 57 9.25 -23.50 10.43
N ASN A 58 9.22 -23.01 9.19
CA ASN A 58 9.97 -23.55 8.06
C ASN A 58 10.82 -22.43 7.43
N PHE A 59 12.13 -22.53 7.60
CA PHE A 59 13.10 -21.53 7.15
C PHE A 59 13.61 -21.74 5.72
N GLN A 60 13.01 -22.65 4.96
CA GLN A 60 13.39 -22.89 3.57
C GLN A 60 13.20 -21.61 2.74
N ARG A 61 14.20 -21.29 1.91
CA ARG A 61 14.10 -20.21 0.92
C ARG A 61 13.26 -20.67 -0.27
N ILE A 62 12.21 -19.93 -0.57
CA ILE A 62 11.30 -20.19 -1.69
C ILE A 62 11.14 -18.93 -2.54
N ARG A 63 10.84 -19.10 -3.83
CA ARG A 63 10.50 -17.97 -4.70
C ARG A 63 9.02 -17.68 -4.62
N ARG A 64 8.66 -16.42 -4.37
CA ARG A 64 7.27 -15.94 -4.34
C ARG A 64 7.11 -14.75 -5.27
N VAL A 65 5.90 -14.62 -5.82
CA VAL A 65 5.51 -13.40 -6.53
C VAL A 65 5.33 -12.28 -5.51
N VAL A 66 5.83 -11.09 -5.83
CA VAL A 66 5.73 -9.92 -4.97
C VAL A 66 5.13 -8.73 -5.72
N ILE A 67 4.33 -7.95 -5.01
CA ILE A 67 3.86 -6.66 -5.49
C ILE A 67 4.83 -5.60 -4.98
N SER A 68 5.57 -4.93 -5.88
CA SER A 68 6.49 -3.87 -5.50
C SER A 68 5.77 -2.74 -4.76
N LYS A 69 6.47 -2.02 -3.87
CA LYS A 69 5.88 -0.89 -3.15
C LYS A 69 5.31 0.16 -4.10
N ARG A 70 5.99 0.44 -5.21
CA ARG A 70 5.52 1.36 -6.26
C ARG A 70 4.19 0.90 -6.86
N LYS A 71 4.05 -0.38 -7.21
CA LYS A 71 2.80 -0.95 -7.74
C LYS A 71 1.66 -0.92 -6.71
N GLN A 72 1.96 -1.19 -5.44
CA GLN A 72 0.98 -1.06 -4.36
C GLN A 72 0.47 0.38 -4.25
N THR A 73 1.38 1.36 -4.11
CA THR A 73 1.02 2.77 -3.93
C THR A 73 0.37 3.39 -5.17
N ALA A 74 0.75 2.96 -6.38
CA ALA A 74 0.18 3.50 -7.61
C ALA A 74 -1.30 3.15 -7.79
N VAL A 75 -1.75 1.98 -7.31
CA VAL A 75 -3.17 1.61 -7.34
C VAL A 75 -3.95 2.44 -6.32
N GLU A 76 -3.51 2.50 -5.06
CA GLU A 76 -4.17 3.30 -4.01
C GLU A 76 -4.26 4.79 -4.40
N ARG A 77 -3.20 5.34 -5.00
CA ARG A 77 -3.20 6.71 -5.49
C ARG A 77 -4.25 6.93 -6.59
N ARG A 78 -4.47 5.96 -7.48
CA ARG A 78 -5.49 6.08 -8.54
C ARG A 78 -6.89 6.03 -7.95
N VAL A 79 -7.16 5.09 -7.06
CA VAL A 79 -8.45 4.98 -6.33
C VAL A 79 -8.72 6.26 -5.53
N GLY A 80 -7.72 6.76 -4.80
CA GLY A 80 -7.87 8.02 -4.07
C GLY A 80 -8.20 9.21 -4.98
N ARG A 81 -7.60 9.29 -6.18
CA ARG A 81 -7.97 10.33 -7.16
C ARG A 81 -9.37 10.14 -7.74
N GLU A 82 -9.82 8.90 -7.91
CA GLU A 82 -11.17 8.58 -8.36
C GLU A 82 -12.21 9.02 -7.33
N VAL A 83 -12.05 8.64 -6.07
CA VAL A 83 -12.90 9.09 -4.95
C VAL A 83 -12.95 10.62 -4.87
N LEU A 84 -11.81 11.30 -5.02
CA LEU A 84 -11.77 12.76 -5.03
C LEU A 84 -12.54 13.36 -6.21
N ARG A 85 -12.57 12.71 -7.38
CA ARG A 85 -13.36 13.18 -8.53
C ARG A 85 -14.85 12.98 -8.30
N GLU A 86 -15.26 11.82 -7.79
CA GLU A 86 -16.66 11.50 -7.49
C GLU A 86 -17.29 12.52 -6.54
N HIS A 87 -16.51 13.04 -5.59
CA HIS A 87 -16.95 14.05 -4.63
C HIS A 87 -16.65 15.51 -5.06
N ASN A 88 -16.20 15.76 -6.30
CA ASN A 88 -15.79 17.09 -6.77
C ASN A 88 -14.73 17.79 -5.89
N LEU A 89 -13.87 17.01 -5.23
CA LEU A 89 -12.78 17.47 -4.36
C LEU A 89 -11.41 17.44 -5.04
N LEU A 90 -11.31 16.87 -6.25
CA LEU A 90 -10.08 16.88 -7.02
C LEU A 90 -9.87 18.29 -7.60
N LYS A 91 -9.01 19.07 -6.93
CA LYS A 91 -8.59 20.38 -7.45
C LYS A 91 -7.71 20.20 -8.70
N ASN A 92 -7.89 21.10 -9.66
CA ASN A 92 -7.06 21.22 -10.87
C ASN A 92 -5.62 21.59 -10.53
#